data_AF-A0A2N1Z437-F1
#
_entry.id   AF-A0A2N1Z437-F1
#
_cell.length_a   1.000
_cell.length_b   1.000
_cell.length_c   1.000
_cell.angle_alpha   90.00
_cell.angle_beta   90.00
_cell.angle_gamma   90.00
#
_symmetry.space_group_name_H-M   'P 1'
#
loop_
_entity.id
_entity.type
_entity.pdbx_description
1 polymer ?
#
loop_
_entity_poly.entity_id
_entity_poly.type
_entity_poly.pdbx_seq_one_letter_code
_entity_poly.pdbx_strand_id
1 'polypeptide(L)' 'MKTVSFQGGQLSRSQRERLEQYRRTQATVNTSVLQQQVAETFAALDQRKDQGTKPERQWFLEFEAKGTPCVAELFGF' A
#
# COMPACT_ATOMS: atom_id res chain seq x y z
N MET A 1 30.66 23.79 38.85
CA MET A 1 29.32 23.22 38.68
C MET A 1 28.85 23.58 37.27
N LYS A 2 28.71 22.62 36.34
CA LYS A 2 28.30 22.93 34.95
C LYS A 2 26.78 23.13 34.91
N THR A 3 26.34 24.28 34.44
CA THR A 3 24.92 24.56 34.13
C THR A 3 24.53 23.74 32.90
N VAL A 4 23.75 22.69 33.10
CA VAL A 4 23.17 21.91 32.00
C VAL A 4 21.79 22.48 31.69
N SER A 5 21.54 22.89 30.45
CA SER A 5 20.23 23.38 30.04
C SER A 5 19.26 22.20 29.88
N PHE A 6 18.08 22.31 30.49
CA PHE A 6 16.96 21.37 30.34
C PHE A 6 15.99 21.75 29.20
N GLN A 7 16.40 22.70 28.34
CA GLN A 7 15.60 23.08 27.18
C GLN A 7 15.55 21.91 26.19
N GLY A 8 14.36 21.35 25.99
CA GLY A 8 14.12 20.18 25.14
C GLY A 8 13.73 18.91 25.88
N GLY A 9 13.67 18.92 27.22
CA GLY A 9 13.23 17.77 28.02
C GLY A 9 11.73 17.43 27.88
N GLN A 10 10.94 18.30 27.26
CA GLN A 10 9.52 18.09 27.02
C GLN A 10 9.18 18.28 25.55
N LEU A 11 8.24 17.45 25.06
CA LEU A 11 7.68 17.61 23.73
C LEU A 11 7.01 18.98 23.60
N SER A 12 7.28 19.67 22.50
CA SER A 12 6.50 20.86 22.14
C SER A 12 5.04 20.48 21.88
N ARG A 13 4.14 21.46 21.90
CA ARG A 13 2.71 21.23 21.60
C ARG A 13 2.52 20.51 20.26
N SER A 14 3.19 20.95 19.20
CA SER A 14 3.10 20.35 17.88
C SER A 14 3.64 18.91 17.85
N GLN A 15 4.70 18.62 18.61
CA GLN A 15 5.22 17.26 18.74
C GLN A 15 4.24 16.34 19.47
N ARG A 16 3.53 16.82 20.50
CA ARG A 16 2.48 16.05 21.19
C ARG A 16 1.30 15.77 20.26
N GLU A 17 0.82 16.78 19.55
CA GLU A 17 -0.29 16.65 18.59
C GLU A 17 0.06 15.64 17.48
N ARG A 18 1.29 15.70 16.94
CA ARG A 18 1.76 14.74 15.94
C ARG A 18 1.85 13.32 16.50
N LEU A 19 2.30 13.17 17.74
CA LEU A 19 2.40 11.86 18.41
C LEU A 19 1.02 11.26 18.70
N GLU A 20 0.03 12.08 19.07
CA GLU A 20 -1.36 11.65 19.20
C GLU A 20 -1.96 11.21 17.86
N GLN A 21 -1.70 11.95 16.77
CA GLN A 21 -2.11 11.56 15.43
C GLN A 21 -1.51 10.20 15.04
N TYR A 22 -0.19 10.01 15.24
CA TYR A 22 0.45 8.72 14.97
C TYR A 22 -0.17 7.57 15.78
N ARG A 23 -0.43 7.78 17.08
CA ARG A 23 -1.06 6.76 17.93
C ARG A 23 -2.45 6.39 17.44
N ARG A 24 -3.27 7.37 17.03
CA ARG A 24 -4.60 7.12 16.47
C ARG A 24 -4.52 6.33 15.17
N THR A 25 -3.65 6.74 14.24
CA THR A 25 -3.47 6.04 12.96
C THR A 25 -2.98 4.60 13.17
N GLN A 26 -2.01 4.37 14.06
CA GLN A 26 -1.54 3.02 14.35
C GLN A 26 -2.63 2.16 15.00
N ALA A 27 -3.43 2.71 15.92
CA ALA A 27 -4.54 1.98 16.51
C ALA A 27 -5.55 1.55 15.44
N THR A 28 -5.87 2.43 14.48
CA THR A 28 -6.76 2.09 13.37
C THR A 28 -6.18 1.01 12.48
N VAL A 29 -4.90 1.12 12.07
CA VAL A 29 -4.25 0.14 11.17
C VAL A 29 -4.10 -1.23 11.85
N ASN A 30 -3.70 -1.27 13.12
CA ASN A 30 -3.45 -2.52 13.85
C ASN A 30 -4.74 -3.26 14.28
N THR A 31 -5.89 -2.57 14.28
CA THR A 31 -7.20 -3.17 14.60
C THR A 31 -8.02 -3.46 13.34
N SER A 32 -7.46 -3.21 12.15
CA SER A 32 -8.28 -3.07 10.94
C SER A 32 -8.66 -4.39 10.28
N VAL A 33 -9.89 -4.36 9.76
CA VAL A 33 -10.44 -5.15 8.65
C VAL A 33 -9.43 -5.40 7.52
N LEU A 34 -8.43 -4.52 7.31
CA LEU A 34 -7.39 -4.74 6.31
C LEU A 34 -6.55 -5.99 6.61
N GLN A 35 -6.19 -6.26 7.87
CA GLN A 35 -5.46 -7.49 8.21
C GLN A 35 -6.30 -8.73 7.93
N GLN A 36 -7.60 -8.68 8.23
CA GLN A 36 -8.54 -9.76 7.93
C GLN A 36 -8.67 -9.95 6.41
N GLN A 37 -8.88 -8.87 5.65
CA GLN A 37 -8.96 -8.91 4.19
C GLN A 37 -7.69 -9.46 3.55
N VAL A 38 -6.51 -9.09 4.06
CA VAL A 38 -5.24 -9.63 3.58
C VAL A 38 -5.14 -11.13 3.85
N ALA A 39 -5.47 -11.57 5.07
CA ALA A 39 -5.47 -12.99 5.42
C ALA A 39 -6.47 -13.80 4.58
N GLU A 40 -7.69 -13.30 4.41
CA GLU A 40 -8.72 -13.90 3.56
C GLU A 40 -8.28 -13.97 2.09
N THR A 41 -7.64 -12.91 1.58
CA THR A 41 -7.13 -12.88 0.22
C THR A 41 -6.03 -13.91 0.02
N PHE A 42 -5.09 -14.04 0.96
CA PHE A 42 -4.06 -15.08 0.89
C PHE A 42 -4.65 -16.48 0.93
N ALA A 43 -5.62 -16.73 1.82
CA ALA A 43 -6.31 -18.02 1.88
C ALA A 43 -7.04 -18.36 0.57
N ALA A 44 -7.71 -17.38 -0.04
CA ALA A 44 -8.38 -17.56 -1.33
C ALA A 44 -7.39 -17.82 -2.47
N LEU A 45 -6.21 -17.18 -2.45
CA LEU A 45 -5.16 -17.42 -3.44
C LEU A 45 -4.57 -18.83 -3.30
N ASP A 46 -4.33 -19.30 -2.08
CA ASP A 46 -3.78 -20.64 -1.87
C ASP A 46 -4.80 -21.73 -2.25
N GLN A 47 -6.08 -21.56 -1.91
CA GLN A 47 -7.13 -22.47 -2.40
C GLN A 47 -7.20 -22.52 -3.93
N ARG A 48 -7.02 -21.39 -4.62
CA ARG A 48 -7.00 -21.34 -6.10
C ARG A 48 -5.77 -22.03 -6.68
N LYS A 49 -4.60 -21.96 -6.03
CA LYS A 49 -3.39 -22.69 -6.44
C LYS A 49 -3.61 -24.20 -6.31
N ASP A 50 -4.16 -24.65 -5.18
CA ASP A 50 -4.38 -26.08 -4.90
C ASP A 50 -5.43 -26.70 -5.81
N GLN A 51 -6.44 -25.93 -6.24
CA GLN A 51 -7.45 -26.37 -7.20
C GLN A 51 -6.93 -26.50 -8.64
N GLY A 52 -5.67 -26.11 -8.91
CA GLY A 52 -5.04 -26.24 -10.23
C GLY A 52 -5.69 -25.39 -11.33
N THR A 53 -6.63 -24.51 -10.97
CA THR A 53 -7.34 -23.64 -11.90
C THR A 53 -6.36 -22.59 -12.39
N LYS A 54 -5.86 -22.74 -13.62
CA LYS A 54 -5.09 -21.69 -14.30
C LYS A 54 -5.89 -20.39 -14.18
N PRO A 55 -5.29 -19.29 -13.68
CA PRO A 55 -5.97 -18.00 -13.73
C PRO A 55 -6.34 -17.74 -15.19
N GLU A 56 -7.61 -17.42 -15.45
CA GLU A 56 -8.04 -16.96 -16.78
C GLU A 56 -7.10 -15.82 -17.18
N ARG A 57 -6.22 -16.13 -18.16
CA ARG A 57 -5.13 -15.29 -18.70
C ARG A 57 -4.94 -13.96 -17.97
N GLN A 58 -4.17 -13.99 -16.88
CA GLN A 58 -3.83 -12.77 -16.14
C GLN A 58 -3.06 -11.74 -16.99
N TRP A 59 -2.43 -12.22 -18.07
CA TRP A 59 -1.82 -11.40 -19.10
C TRP A 59 -2.18 -12.02 -20.45
N PHE A 60 -2.85 -11.25 -21.29
CA PHE A 60 -3.04 -11.58 -22.70
C PHE A 60 -2.56 -10.39 -23.52
N LEU A 61 -1.96 -10.69 -24.67
CA LEU A 61 -1.58 -9.66 -25.62
C LEU A 61 -2.87 -9.11 -26.23
N GLU A 62 -3.27 -7.92 -25.80
CA GLU A 62 -4.47 -7.25 -26.32
C GLU A 62 -4.25 -6.81 -27.78
N PHE A 63 -3.02 -6.40 -28.11
CA PHE A 63 -2.67 -5.91 -29.43
C PHE A 63 -1.17 -6.08 -29.71
N GLU A 64 -0.82 -6.53 -30.92
CA GLU A 64 0.56 -6.60 -31.42
C GLU A 64 0.66 -5.73 -32.68
N ALA A 65 1.31 -4.57 -32.58
CA ALA A 65 1.67 -3.77 -33.74
C ALA A 65 3.05 -4.18 -34.27
N LYS A 66 3.16 -4.37 -35.59
CA LYS A 66 4.44 -4.56 -36.28
C LYS A 66 4.79 -3.28 -37.04
N GLY A 67 5.88 -2.62 -36.63
CA GLY A 67 6.34 -1.35 -37.22
C GLY A 67 6.66 -0.31 -36.16
N THR A 68 6.90 0.94 -36.57
CA THR A 68 7.05 2.07 -35.65
C THR A 68 5.67 2.52 -35.19
N PRO A 69 5.33 2.44 -33.89
CA PRO A 69 4.01 2.86 -33.41
C PRO A 69 3.84 4.36 -33.64
N CYS A 70 2.80 4.74 -34.39
CA CYS A 70 2.44 6.13 -34.58
C CYS A 70 1.63 6.59 -33.37
N VAL A 71 2.07 7.65 -32.68
CA VAL A 71 1.36 8.20 -31.51
C VAL A 71 -0.08 8.65 -31.87
N ALA A 72 -0.34 8.97 -33.14
CA ALA A 72 -1.68 9.34 -33.63
C ALA A 72 -2.70 8.20 -33.49
N GLU A 73 -2.28 6.94 -33.66
CA GLU A 73 -3.14 5.77 -33.51
C GLU A 73 -3.65 5.61 -32.06
N LEU A 74 -2.88 6.08 -31.07
CA LEU A 74 -3.28 6.09 -29.66
C LEU A 74 -4.47 7.01 -29.39
N PHE A 75 -4.71 7.99 -30.25
CA PHE A 75 -5.77 8.99 -30.14
C PHE A 75 -6.88 8.81 -31.20
N GLY A 76 -6.82 7.75 -32.02
CA GLY A 76 -7.86 7.40 -32.99
C GLY A 76 -7.87 8.25 -34.27
N PHE A 77 -6.72 8.80 -34.67
CA PHE A 77 -6.55 9.55 -35.92
C PHE A 77 -5.94 8.70 -37.04
#